data_AF-A0A1H0UR49-F1
#
_entry.id   AF-A0A1H0UR49-F1
#
_cell.length_a   1.000
_cell.length_b   1.000
_cell.length_c   1.000
_cell.angle_alpha   90.00
_cell.angle_beta   90.00
_cell.angle_gamma   90.00
#
_symmetry.space_group_name_H-M   'P 1'
#
loop_
_entity.id
_entity.type
_entity.pdbx_description
1 polymer ?
#
loop_
_entity_poly.entity_id
_entity_poly.type
_entity_poly.pdbx_seq_one_letter_code
_entity_poly.pdbx_strand_id
1 'polypeptide(L)' 'MNDSLRLNEDLTVEFFEYSEFITCVEVFFRGQNYNSFCSLKDQVQEWREDTEDLISLCIKHVNSN' A
#
# COMPACT_ATOMS: atom_id res chain seq x y z
N MET A 1 -8.10 -13.29 -1.79
CA MET A 1 -8.00 -12.60 -3.10
C MET A 1 -7.29 -11.31 -2.80
N ASN A 2 -6.08 -11.12 -3.31
CA ASN A 2 -5.36 -9.86 -3.08
C ASN A 2 -6.09 -8.77 -3.86
N ASP A 3 -6.31 -7.64 -3.19
CA ASP A 3 -7.02 -6.50 -3.76
C ASP A 3 -5.97 -5.48 -4.22
N SER A 4 -6.08 -4.99 -5.45
CA SER A 4 -5.09 -4.10 -6.06
C SER A 4 -5.66 -2.71 -6.27
N LEU A 5 -4.93 -1.67 -5.87
CA LEU A 5 -5.31 -0.28 -6.06
C LEU A 5 -4.23 0.47 -6.82
N ARG A 6 -4.61 1.06 -7.96
CA ARG A 6 -3.72 1.95 -8.71
C ARG A 6 -3.83 3.35 -8.13
N LEU A 7 -2.75 3.84 -7.53
CA LEU A 7 -2.69 5.16 -6.89
C LEU A 7 -2.36 6.27 -7.90
N ASN A 8 -1.54 5.98 -8.90
CA ASN A 8 -1.28 6.86 -10.06
C ASN A 8 -0.71 6.08 -11.26
N GLU A 9 -0.16 6.77 -12.26
CA GLU A 9 0.39 6.13 -13.47
C GLU A 9 1.53 5.14 -13.17
N ASP A 10 2.40 5.49 -12.22
CA ASP A 10 3.61 4.73 -11.88
C ASP A 10 3.44 3.87 -10.61
N LEU A 11 2.48 4.17 -9.74
CA LEU A 11 2.35 3.56 -8.41
C LEU A 11 1.08 2.70 -8.30
N THR A 12 1.28 1.43 -7.97
CA THR A 12 0.22 0.47 -7.66
C THR A 12 0.50 -0.17 -6.32
N VAL A 13 -0.54 -0.49 -5.55
CA VAL A 13 -0.41 -1.25 -4.31
C VAL A 13 -1.30 -2.49 -4.34
N GLU A 14 -0.85 -3.54 -3.68
CA GLU A 14 -1.65 -4.73 -3.41
C GLU A 14 -1.79 -4.95 -1.91
N PHE A 15 -3.00 -5.29 -1.49
CA PHE A 15 -3.30 -5.54 -0.09
C PHE A 15 -3.49 -7.02 0.16
N PHE A 16 -2.91 -7.52 1.24
CA PHE A 16 -3.11 -8.88 1.71
C PHE A 16 -3.30 -8.92 3.23
N GLU A 17 -4.27 -9.71 3.69
CA GLU A 17 -4.51 -9.93 5.11
C GLU A 17 -3.42 -10.85 5.66
N TYR A 18 -2.65 -10.35 6.63
CA TYR A 18 -1.62 -11.12 7.32
C TYR A 18 -2.17 -11.79 8.57
N SER A 19 -3.09 -11.11 9.26
CA SER A 19 -3.84 -11.65 10.40
C SER A 19 -5.22 -10.97 10.51
N GLU A 20 -5.99 -11.35 11.53
CA GLU A 20 -7.30 -10.72 11.83
C GLU A 20 -7.20 -9.18 12.00
N PHE A 21 -6.06 -8.69 12.50
CA PHE A 21 -5.86 -7.28 12.83
C PHE A 21 -4.85 -6.57 11.92
N ILE A 22 -4.10 -7.30 11.10
CA ILE A 22 -2.99 -6.76 10.31
C ILE A 22 -3.24 -6.98 8.83
N THR A 23 -3.14 -5.88 8.07
CA THR A 23 -3.12 -5.88 6.61
C THR A 23 -1.78 -5.36 6.16
N CYS A 24 -1.17 -6.07 5.21
CA CYS A 24 0.06 -5.66 4.57
C CYS A 24 -0.22 -5.11 3.17
N VAL A 25 0.65 -4.20 2.75
CA VAL A 25 0.59 -3.44 1.51
C VAL A 25 1.89 -3.69 0.76
N GLU A 26 1.83 -4.34 -0.39
CA GLU A 26 2.94 -4.38 -1.35
C GLU A 26 2.88 -3.15 -2.24
N VAL A 27 4.03 -2.53 -2.45
CA VAL A 27 4.18 -1.30 -3.24
C VAL A 27 4.91 -1.65 -4.54
N PHE A 28 4.24 -1.39 -5.66
CA PHE A 28 4.78 -1.56 -7.00
C PHE A 28 5.00 -0.20 -7.64
N PHE A 29 6.24 0.06 -8.07
CA PHE A 29 6.58 1.25 -8.83
C PHE A 29 6.97 0.83 -10.26
N ARG A 30 6.27 1.35 -11.26
CA ARG A 30 6.43 1.00 -12.69
C ARG A 30 6.35 -0.50 -12.96
N GLY A 31 5.45 -1.16 -12.23
CA GLY A 31 5.22 -2.62 -12.33
C GLY A 31 6.30 -3.49 -11.68
N GLN A 32 7.30 -2.91 -11.01
CA GLN A 32 8.28 -3.64 -10.21
C GLN A 32 7.93 -3.55 -8.74
N ASN A 33 7.99 -4.69 -8.04
CA ASN A 33 7.84 -4.72 -6.58
C ASN A 33 9.01 -3.94 -5.95
N TYR A 34 8.69 -2.90 -5.19
CA TYR A 34 9.69 -2.00 -4.63
C TYR A 34 9.87 -2.20 -3.12
N ASN A 35 8.74 -2.32 -2.40
CA ASN A 35 8.75 -2.50 -0.95
C ASN A 35 7.42 -3.09 -0.47
N SER A 36 7.35 -3.41 0.82
CA SER A 36 6.12 -3.78 1.51
C SER A 36 6.10 -3.24 2.93
N PHE A 37 4.93 -2.90 3.45
CA PHE A 37 4.75 -2.55 4.85
C PHE A 37 3.41 -3.08 5.37
N CYS A 38 3.26 -3.16 6.69
CA CYS A 38 2.03 -3.64 7.31
C CYS A 38 1.50 -2.64 8.33
N SER A 39 0.19 -2.59 8.48
CA SER A 39 -0.50 -1.71 9.43
C SER A 39 -1.75 -2.40 9.98
N LEU A 40 -2.40 -1.75 10.94
CA LEU A 40 -3.69 -2.20 11.46
C LEU A 40 -4.73 -2.17 10.34
N LYS A 41 -5.62 -3.17 10.35
CA LYS A 41 -6.67 -3.33 9.33
C LYS A 41 -7.52 -2.07 9.18
N ASP A 42 -7.94 -1.46 10.29
CA ASP A 42 -8.76 -0.26 10.31
C ASP A 42 -8.02 0.94 9.70
N GLN A 43 -6.72 1.09 10.01
CA GLN A 43 -5.88 2.13 9.40
C GLN A 43 -5.77 1.97 7.88
N VAL A 44 -5.66 0.73 7.40
CA VAL A 44 -5.63 0.44 5.96
C VAL A 44 -6.99 0.70 5.30
N GLN A 45 -8.10 0.52 6.02
CA GLN A 45 -9.43 0.88 5.52
C GLN A 45 -9.56 2.40 5.36
N GLU A 46 -9.14 3.19 6.35
CA GLU A 46 -9.11 4.66 6.26
C GLU A 46 -8.32 5.12 5.03
N TRP A 47 -7.13 4.57 4.80
CA TRP A 47 -6.30 4.86 3.62
C TRP A 47 -6.92 4.47 2.29
N ARG A 48 -7.86 3.52 2.28
CA ARG A 48 -8.59 3.15 1.05
C ARG A 48 -9.73 4.12 0.76
N GLU A 49 -10.30 4.71 1.79
CA GLU A 49 -11.33 5.75 1.67
C GLU A 49 -10.71 7.09 1.26
N ASP A 50 -9.53 7.40 1.80
CA ASP A 50 -8.71 8.56 1.42
C ASP A 50 -7.26 8.14 1.11
N THR A 51 -6.93 8.14 -0.18
CA THR A 51 -5.65 7.62 -0.68
C THR A 51 -4.47 8.59 -0.54
N GLU A 52 -4.69 9.85 -0.15
CA GLU A 52 -3.60 10.85 -0.09
C GLU A 52 -2.49 10.45 0.89
N ASP A 53 -2.89 9.99 2.08
CA ASP A 53 -1.96 9.50 3.11
C ASP A 53 -1.19 8.26 2.64
N LEU A 54 -1.88 7.36 1.95
CA LEU A 54 -1.28 6.13 1.41
C LEU A 54 -0.24 6.45 0.33
N ILE A 55 -0.53 7.40 -0.55
CA ILE A 55 0.40 7.87 -1.58
C ILE A 55 1.65 8.46 -0.91
N SER A 56 1.47 9.34 0.07
CA SER A 56 2.56 9.99 0.78
C SER A 56 3.46 8.97 1.49
N LEU A 57 2.85 7.95 2.12
CA LEU A 57 3.55 6.85 2.77
C LEU A 57 4.33 6.00 1.76
N CYS A 58 3.72 5.64 0.63
CA CYS A 58 4.37 4.87 -0.42
C CYS A 58 5.56 5.63 -1.02
N ILE A 59 5.42 6.93 -1.30
CA ILE A 59 6.50 7.77 -1.83
C ILE A 59 7.66 7.85 -0.83
N LYS A 60 7.37 8.00 0.46
CA LYS A 60 8.40 8.00 1.51
C LYS A 60 9.17 6.67 1.53
N HIS A 61 8.47 5.54 1.43
CA HIS A 61 9.11 4.23 1.37
C HIS A 61 9.88 3.97 0.08
N VAL A 62 9.46 4.57 -1.04
CA VAL A 62 10.20 4.52 -2.31
C VAL A 62 11.49 5.32 -2.23
N ASN A 63 11.48 6.52 -1.66
CA ASN A 63 12.65 7.41 -1.64
C ASN A 63 13.66 7.11 -0.53
N SER A 64 13.37 6.18 0.38
CA SER A 64 14.25 5.87 1.52
C SER A 64 15.28 4.75 1.25
N ASN A 65 15.44 4.34 -0.01
CA ASN A 65 16.45 3.36 -0.45
C ASN A 65 17.51 4.00 -1.34
#